data_AF-A0A6J4LW85-F1
#
_entry.id   AF-A0A6J4LW85-F1
#
_cell.length_a   1.000
_cell.length_b   1.000
_cell.length_c   1.000
_cell.angle_alpha   90.00
_cell.angle_beta   90.00
_cell.angle_gamma   90.00
#
_symmetry.space_group_name_H-M   'P 1'
#
loop_
_entity.id
_entity.type
_entity.pdbx_description
1 polymer ?
#
loop_
_entity_poly.entity_id
_entity_poly.type
_entity_poly.pdbx_seq_one_letter_code
_entity_poly.pdbx_strand_id
1 'polypeptide(L)'
;YRQLRPNPYAVVALEDIHIHVCGIDGFIPADSYASVIIAVPDPDTLYHSFAARLRETYGKLPVAGIPRILRPRKRYGTVRGFTVIDPGGNWLRVYKLGDSEEDAAAEKAEGLAQIILVAARLGDAHGDEALALKTLDNGLARFAEAAAIERVKAYLYRAELAVRLNNPELARSSLTAATALELTDDEQRMVADEMKHAIELVQQV
;
A
#
# COMPACT_ATOMS: atom_id res chain seq x y z
N TYR A 1 2.53 -17.45 -21.97
CA TYR A 1 3.45 -17.69 -23.11
C TYR A 1 4.82 -17.14 -22.76
N ARG A 2 5.93 -17.74 -23.23
CA ARG A 2 7.30 -17.27 -22.97
C ARG A 2 8.18 -17.46 -24.22
N GLN A 3 8.95 -16.44 -24.57
CA GLN A 3 9.92 -16.41 -25.66
C GLN A 3 11.23 -15.82 -25.15
N LEU A 4 12.37 -16.45 -25.47
CA LEU A 4 13.70 -15.98 -25.05
C LEU A 4 14.48 -15.30 -26.18
N ARG A 5 14.22 -15.67 -27.44
CA ARG A 5 14.84 -15.11 -28.64
C ARG A 5 13.85 -15.08 -29.80
N PRO A 6 14.02 -14.18 -30.79
CA PRO A 6 15.00 -13.10 -30.81
C PRO A 6 14.63 -11.96 -29.83
N ASN A 7 13.34 -11.79 -29.52
CA ASN A 7 12.85 -10.78 -28.60
C ASN A 7 12.39 -11.47 -27.30
N PRO A 8 13.10 -11.28 -26.16
CA PRO A 8 12.67 -11.79 -24.88
C PRO A 8 11.28 -11.24 -24.52
N TYR A 9 10.36 -12.12 -24.19
CA TYR A 9 8.97 -11.79 -23.97
C TYR A 9 8.26 -12.83 -23.12
N ALA A 10 7.37 -12.40 -22.25
CA ALA A 10 6.53 -13.30 -21.47
C ALA A 10 5.13 -12.70 -21.30
N VAL A 11 4.17 -13.59 -21.05
CA VAL A 11 2.80 -13.22 -20.68
C VAL A 11 2.49 -13.91 -19.36
N VAL A 12 2.10 -13.12 -18.38
CA VAL A 12 1.44 -13.61 -17.15
C VAL A 12 -0.05 -13.30 -17.25
N ALA A 13 -0.87 -14.29 -16.92
CA ALA A 13 -2.32 -14.18 -17.02
C ALA A 13 -2.98 -14.63 -15.73
N LEU A 14 -4.01 -13.89 -15.34
CA LEU A 14 -4.93 -14.26 -14.27
C LEU A 14 -6.33 -13.99 -14.80
N GLU A 15 -7.10 -15.06 -15.04
CA GLU A 15 -8.42 -14.94 -15.67
C GLU A 15 -8.34 -14.18 -17.00
N ASP A 16 -9.04 -13.06 -17.12
CA ASP A 16 -9.05 -12.16 -18.28
C ASP A 16 -7.97 -11.06 -18.21
N ILE A 17 -7.23 -10.94 -17.11
CA ILE A 17 -6.13 -9.97 -16.94
C ILE A 17 -4.84 -10.56 -17.50
N HIS A 18 -4.37 -10.03 -18.63
CA HIS A 18 -3.15 -10.50 -19.30
C HIS A 18 -2.11 -9.37 -19.31
N ILE A 19 -0.94 -9.61 -18.70
CA ILE A 19 0.18 -8.66 -18.68
C ILE A 19 1.30 -9.20 -19.55
N HIS A 20 1.62 -8.42 -20.58
CA HIS A 20 2.60 -8.74 -21.60
C HIS A 20 3.87 -7.95 -21.31
N VAL A 21 4.98 -8.65 -21.05
CA VAL A 21 6.25 -8.04 -20.69
C VAL A 21 7.31 -8.38 -21.73
N CYS A 22 8.18 -7.42 -22.02
CA CYS A 22 9.40 -7.63 -22.79
C CYS A 22 10.61 -7.70 -21.87
N GLY A 23 11.65 -8.43 -22.27
CA GLY A 23 12.95 -8.34 -21.63
C GLY A 23 13.81 -7.31 -22.34
N ILE A 24 14.42 -6.43 -21.56
CA ILE A 24 15.36 -5.40 -22.03
C ILE A 24 16.70 -5.71 -21.38
N ASP A 25 17.73 -5.92 -22.20
CA ASP A 25 19.07 -6.24 -21.70
C ASP A 25 19.66 -5.06 -20.93
N GLY A 26 20.30 -5.35 -19.79
CA GLY A 26 20.86 -4.32 -18.88
C GLY A 26 19.84 -3.42 -18.17
N PHE A 27 18.54 -3.70 -18.25
CA PHE A 27 17.51 -2.90 -17.59
C PHE A 27 17.62 -2.97 -16.06
N ILE A 28 17.62 -1.81 -15.41
CA ILE A 28 17.70 -1.68 -13.96
C ILE A 28 16.28 -1.49 -13.41
N PRO A 29 15.72 -2.44 -12.63
CA PRO A 29 14.35 -2.33 -12.13
C PRO A 29 14.06 -1.05 -11.33
N ALA A 30 15.05 -0.53 -10.60
CA ALA A 30 14.90 0.70 -9.82
C ALA A 30 14.66 1.95 -10.69
N ASP A 31 15.04 1.91 -11.97
CA ASP A 31 14.87 3.02 -12.92
C ASP A 31 13.58 2.87 -13.76
N SER A 32 12.73 1.88 -13.46
CA SER A 32 11.49 1.67 -14.20
C SER A 32 10.53 2.84 -14.05
N TYR A 33 10.16 3.43 -15.18
CA TYR A 33 9.08 4.43 -15.27
C TYR A 33 7.72 3.80 -15.59
N ALA A 34 7.66 2.48 -15.78
CA ALA A 34 6.47 1.82 -16.27
C ALA A 34 5.40 1.75 -15.18
N SER A 35 4.18 2.14 -15.54
CA SER A 35 3.00 2.04 -14.70
C SER A 35 1.82 1.58 -15.54
N VAL A 36 1.00 0.69 -14.99
CA VAL A 36 -0.24 0.20 -15.60
C VAL A 36 -1.39 0.32 -14.62
N ILE A 37 -2.57 0.67 -15.13
CA ILE A 37 -3.82 0.65 -14.37
C ILE A 37 -4.59 -0.62 -14.72
N ILE A 38 -5.03 -1.34 -13.70
CA ILE A 38 -5.85 -2.55 -13.81
C ILE A 38 -7.12 -2.27 -13.02
N ALA A 39 -8.24 -2.07 -13.72
CA ALA A 39 -9.53 -1.86 -13.09
C ALA A 39 -10.24 -3.20 -12.87
N VAL A 40 -10.60 -3.51 -11.62
CA VAL A 40 -11.24 -4.79 -11.26
C VAL A 40 -12.48 -4.57 -10.40
N PRO A 41 -13.48 -5.45 -10.48
CA PRO A 41 -14.67 -5.32 -9.65
C PRO A 41 -14.39 -5.39 -8.16
N ASP A 42 -13.36 -6.11 -7.70
CA ASP A 42 -13.03 -6.22 -6.27
C ASP A 42 -11.51 -6.25 -6.03
N PRO A 43 -10.88 -5.09 -5.81
CA PRO A 43 -9.43 -5.02 -5.59
C PRO A 43 -9.02 -5.64 -4.24
N ASP A 44 -9.89 -5.67 -3.24
CA ASP A 44 -9.57 -6.19 -1.91
C ASP A 44 -9.45 -7.72 -1.94
N THR A 45 -10.42 -8.40 -2.54
CA THR A 45 -10.36 -9.87 -2.72
C THR A 45 -9.11 -10.27 -3.51
N LEU A 46 -8.79 -9.53 -4.59
CA LEU A 46 -7.58 -9.79 -5.37
C LEU A 46 -6.29 -9.56 -4.57
N TYR A 47 -6.23 -8.48 -3.78
CA TYR A 47 -5.11 -8.23 -2.87
C TYR A 47 -4.93 -9.38 -1.87
N HIS A 48 -6.00 -9.85 -1.23
CA HIS A 48 -5.91 -10.93 -0.24
C HIS A 48 -5.38 -12.23 -0.87
N SER A 49 -5.82 -12.55 -2.08
CA SER A 49 -5.30 -13.69 -2.86
C SER A 49 -3.79 -13.54 -3.15
N PHE A 50 -3.36 -12.35 -3.59
CA PHE A 50 -1.95 -12.08 -3.87
C PHE A 50 -1.10 -12.15 -2.61
N ALA A 51 -1.54 -11.47 -1.54
CA ALA A 51 -0.84 -11.44 -0.28
C ALA A 51 -0.71 -12.83 0.35
N ALA A 52 -1.74 -13.69 0.25
CA ALA A 52 -1.66 -15.07 0.72
C ALA A 52 -0.61 -15.89 -0.04
N ARG A 53 -0.62 -15.84 -1.38
CA ARG A 53 0.36 -16.57 -2.21
C ARG A 53 1.79 -16.04 -2.07
N LEU A 54 1.95 -14.73 -1.88
CA LEU A 54 3.26 -14.13 -1.60
C LEU A 54 3.81 -14.62 -0.25
N ARG A 55 2.97 -14.72 0.79
CA ARG A 55 3.38 -15.32 2.07
C ARG A 55 3.78 -16.77 1.94
N GLU A 56 3.02 -17.57 1.19
CA GLU A 56 3.34 -18.97 0.92
C GLU A 56 4.68 -19.11 0.20
N THR A 57 4.94 -18.25 -0.78
CA THR A 57 6.14 -18.32 -1.63
C THR A 57 7.39 -17.79 -0.93
N TYR A 58 7.28 -16.65 -0.22
CA TYR A 58 8.43 -15.94 0.36
C TYR A 58 8.57 -16.13 1.87
N GLY A 59 7.63 -16.83 2.53
CA GLY A 59 7.56 -16.94 3.98
C GLY A 59 7.16 -15.65 4.70
N LYS A 60 6.90 -14.57 3.96
CA LYS A 60 6.52 -13.25 4.46
C LYS A 60 5.82 -12.43 3.38
N LEU A 61 5.24 -11.30 3.75
CA LEU A 61 4.69 -10.34 2.79
C LEU A 61 5.76 -9.32 2.38
N PRO A 62 6.23 -9.30 1.12
CA PRO A 62 7.22 -8.31 0.69
C PRO A 62 6.56 -6.93 0.57
N VAL A 63 6.85 -6.03 1.51
CA VAL A 63 6.31 -4.66 1.54
C VAL A 63 7.34 -3.58 1.23
N ALA A 64 8.62 -3.94 1.11
CA ALA A 64 9.75 -3.04 0.89
C ALA A 64 10.60 -3.51 -0.30
N GLY A 65 11.29 -2.57 -0.96
CA GLY A 65 12.17 -2.88 -2.09
C GLY A 65 11.42 -3.30 -3.36
N ILE A 66 12.13 -4.00 -4.26
CA ILE A 66 11.58 -4.53 -5.52
C ILE A 66 11.84 -6.04 -5.53
N PRO A 67 10.82 -6.90 -5.68
CA PRO A 67 9.38 -6.59 -5.77
C PRO A 67 8.74 -6.30 -4.40
N ARG A 68 7.58 -5.62 -4.40
CA ARG A 68 6.76 -5.40 -3.19
C ARG A 68 5.27 -5.27 -3.49
N ILE A 69 4.42 -5.45 -2.48
CA ILE A 69 2.97 -5.20 -2.54
C ILE A 69 2.56 -4.20 -1.46
N LEU A 70 1.73 -3.24 -1.85
CA LEU A 70 1.13 -2.24 -0.97
C LEU A 70 -0.34 -2.59 -0.79
N ARG A 71 -0.87 -2.45 0.42
CA ARG A 71 -2.25 -2.85 0.73
C ARG A 71 -3.31 -1.92 0.11
N PRO A 72 -4.57 -2.37 0.00
CA PRO A 72 -5.66 -1.53 -0.46
C PRO A 72 -5.87 -0.36 0.49
N ARG A 73 -5.79 0.87 -0.02
CA ARG A 73 -6.12 2.10 0.71
C ARG A 73 -6.79 3.09 -0.22
N LYS A 74 -7.62 3.94 0.37
CA LYS A 74 -8.02 5.19 -0.27
C LYS A 74 -6.86 6.18 -0.20
N ARG A 75 -6.64 6.92 -1.28
CA ARG A 75 -5.58 7.94 -1.40
C ARG A 75 -6.23 9.27 -1.75
N TYR A 76 -5.59 10.38 -1.40
CA TYR A 76 -6.15 11.68 -1.68
C TYR A 76 -6.36 11.89 -3.20
N GLY A 77 -7.60 12.18 -3.61
CA GLY A 77 -7.96 12.39 -5.01
C GLY A 77 -7.79 11.16 -5.89
N THR A 78 -7.90 9.95 -5.34
CA THR A 78 -7.82 8.69 -6.09
C THR A 78 -8.78 7.67 -5.52
N VAL A 79 -9.22 6.75 -6.38
CA VAL A 79 -10.08 5.62 -6.02
C VAL A 79 -9.36 4.62 -5.11
N ARG A 80 -10.13 3.80 -4.38
CA ARG A 80 -9.58 2.76 -3.51
C ARG A 80 -8.94 1.66 -4.36
N GLY A 81 -7.79 1.19 -3.91
CA GLY A 81 -7.09 0.10 -4.58
C GLY A 81 -5.71 -0.16 -3.98
N PHE A 82 -5.01 -1.12 -4.55
CA PHE A 82 -3.70 -1.58 -4.07
C PHE A 82 -2.66 -1.50 -5.19
N THR A 83 -1.40 -1.72 -4.86
CA THR A 83 -0.31 -1.57 -5.82
C THR A 83 0.69 -2.70 -5.67
N VAL A 84 1.09 -3.29 -6.78
CA VAL A 84 2.20 -4.24 -6.86
C VAL A 84 3.32 -3.56 -7.62
N ILE A 85 4.53 -3.63 -7.06
CA ILE A 85 5.75 -3.33 -7.78
C ILE A 85 6.36 -4.68 -8.13
N ASP A 86 6.36 -5.01 -9.42
CA ASP A 86 6.82 -6.31 -9.91
C ASP A 86 8.36 -6.42 -9.87
N PRO A 87 8.96 -7.58 -10.17
CA PRO A 87 10.41 -7.74 -10.18
C PRO A 87 11.16 -6.83 -11.17
N GLY A 88 10.47 -6.32 -12.19
CA GLY A 88 10.99 -5.32 -13.12
C GLY A 88 10.83 -3.89 -12.63
N GLY A 89 10.33 -3.66 -11.40
CA GLY A 89 10.07 -2.33 -10.86
C GLY A 89 8.84 -1.65 -11.44
N ASN A 90 8.04 -2.35 -12.24
CA ASN A 90 6.84 -1.80 -12.86
C ASN A 90 5.73 -1.64 -11.82
N TRP A 91 5.01 -0.52 -11.88
CA TRP A 91 3.91 -0.22 -10.98
C TRP A 91 2.58 -0.72 -11.54
N LEU A 92 2.08 -1.83 -10.99
CA LEU A 92 0.78 -2.39 -11.31
C LEU A 92 -0.24 -1.84 -10.31
N ARG A 93 -1.04 -0.87 -10.76
CA ARG A 93 -2.01 -0.14 -9.93
C ARG A 93 -3.38 -0.74 -10.13
N VAL A 94 -3.86 -1.46 -9.11
CA VAL A 94 -5.14 -2.17 -9.17
C VAL A 94 -6.19 -1.34 -8.46
N TYR A 95 -7.19 -0.90 -9.20
CA TYR A 95 -8.25 -0.01 -8.73
C TYR A 95 -9.63 -0.63 -8.84
N LYS A 96 -10.54 -0.18 -7.98
CA LYS A 96 -11.96 -0.53 -8.06
C LYS A 96 -12.54 -0.02 -9.38
N LEU A 97 -13.13 -0.93 -10.16
CA LEU A 97 -13.86 -0.62 -11.37
C LEU A 97 -15.16 0.12 -11.01
N GLY A 98 -15.43 1.22 -11.71
CA GLY A 98 -16.65 2.02 -11.55
C GLY A 98 -16.51 3.20 -10.59
N ASP A 99 -15.45 3.25 -9.77
CA ASP A 99 -15.11 4.45 -9.00
C ASP A 99 -14.38 5.44 -9.91
N SER A 100 -14.62 6.75 -9.74
CA SER A 100 -13.90 7.80 -10.46
C SER A 100 -13.07 8.70 -9.54
N GLU A 101 -12.05 9.34 -10.10
CA GLU A 101 -11.27 10.35 -9.37
C GLU A 101 -12.10 11.59 -9.04
N GLU A 102 -13.13 11.90 -9.84
CA GLU A 102 -14.06 13.00 -9.58
C GLU A 102 -14.88 12.72 -8.30
N ASP A 103 -15.38 11.50 -8.14
CA ASP A 103 -16.05 11.07 -6.91
C ASP A 103 -15.11 11.11 -5.71
N ALA A 104 -13.86 10.66 -5.91
CA ALA A 104 -12.85 10.67 -4.85
C ALA A 104 -12.44 12.09 -4.43
N ALA A 105 -12.41 13.05 -5.36
CA ALA A 105 -12.09 14.45 -5.11
C ALA A 105 -13.23 15.21 -4.44
N ALA A 106 -14.48 14.79 -4.66
CA ALA A 106 -15.66 15.38 -4.02
C ALA A 106 -15.78 15.02 -2.53
N GLU A 107 -15.14 13.94 -2.08
CA GLU A 107 -15.18 13.52 -0.68
C GLU A 107 -14.32 14.41 0.21
N LYS A 108 -14.96 15.01 1.22
CA LYS A 108 -14.29 15.92 2.15
C LYS A 108 -13.71 15.14 3.32
N ALA A 109 -12.39 15.19 3.46
CA ALA A 109 -11.69 14.87 4.69
C ALA A 109 -11.01 16.12 5.22
N GLU A 110 -10.96 16.26 6.54
CA GLU A 110 -10.31 17.37 7.23
C GLU A 110 -9.40 16.82 8.34
N GLY A 111 -8.61 17.69 8.97
CA GLY A 111 -7.79 17.30 10.11
C GLY A 111 -6.81 16.15 9.81
N LEU A 112 -6.72 15.19 10.73
CA LEU A 112 -5.80 14.06 10.62
C LEU A 112 -6.23 13.08 9.51
N ALA A 113 -7.53 12.87 9.31
CA ALA A 113 -8.04 12.05 8.20
C ALA A 113 -7.50 12.53 6.84
N GLN A 114 -7.51 13.84 6.59
CA GLN A 114 -6.95 14.42 5.36
C GLN A 114 -5.44 14.17 5.24
N ILE A 115 -4.69 14.30 6.35
CA ILE A 115 -3.25 14.04 6.36
C ILE A 115 -2.94 12.58 6.01
N ILE A 116 -3.74 11.63 6.52
CA ILE A 116 -3.60 10.21 6.18
C ILE A 116 -3.78 9.98 4.68
N LEU A 117 -4.79 10.61 4.06
CA LEU A 117 -5.02 10.49 2.62
C LEU A 117 -3.87 11.08 1.79
N VAL A 118 -3.30 12.21 2.23
CA VAL A 118 -2.14 12.85 1.57
C VAL A 118 -0.89 11.97 1.71
N ALA A 119 -0.63 11.44 2.91
CA ALA A 119 0.47 10.51 3.12
C ALA A 119 0.31 9.26 2.25
N ALA A 120 -0.91 8.72 2.12
CA ALA A 120 -1.18 7.56 1.27
C ALA A 120 -0.93 7.87 -0.21
N ARG A 121 -1.22 9.09 -0.68
CA ARG A 121 -0.86 9.53 -2.03
C ARG A 121 0.66 9.56 -2.22
N LEU A 122 1.39 10.10 -1.26
CA LEU A 122 2.86 10.18 -1.32
C LEU A 122 3.50 8.78 -1.30
N GLY A 123 3.18 7.98 -0.28
CA GLY A 123 3.84 6.69 -0.05
C GLY A 123 3.34 5.60 -1.00
N ASP A 124 2.03 5.53 -1.23
CA ASP A 124 1.45 4.41 -1.96
C ASP A 124 1.18 4.72 -3.44
N ALA A 125 1.09 6.00 -3.84
CA ALA A 125 0.97 6.37 -5.26
C ALA A 125 2.30 6.85 -5.87
N HIS A 126 3.04 7.73 -5.20
CA HIS A 126 4.31 8.25 -5.71
C HIS A 126 5.54 7.43 -5.27
N GLY A 127 5.42 6.61 -4.22
CA GLY A 127 6.54 5.84 -3.68
C GLY A 127 7.48 6.66 -2.80
N ASP A 128 7.10 7.87 -2.41
CA ASP A 128 7.88 8.71 -1.51
C ASP A 128 7.53 8.39 -0.05
N GLU A 129 8.06 7.27 0.42
CA GLU A 129 7.82 6.72 1.76
C GLU A 129 8.35 7.66 2.86
N ALA A 130 9.47 8.33 2.60
CA ALA A 130 10.09 9.26 3.56
C ALA A 130 9.24 10.53 3.73
N LEU A 131 8.74 11.11 2.63
CA LEU A 131 7.85 12.27 2.71
C LEU A 131 6.48 11.90 3.27
N ALA A 132 5.95 10.71 2.95
CA ALA A 132 4.73 10.19 3.56
C ALA A 132 4.87 10.06 5.08
N LEU A 133 5.98 9.48 5.56
CA LEU A 133 6.26 9.33 6.97
C LEU A 133 6.35 10.69 7.67
N LYS A 134 7.14 11.61 7.11
CA LYS A 134 7.26 12.99 7.63
C LYS A 134 5.91 13.70 7.68
N THR A 135 5.05 13.47 6.70
CA THR A 135 3.70 14.04 6.62
C THR A 135 2.81 13.51 7.74
N LEU A 136 2.87 12.20 8.02
CA LEU A 136 2.15 11.60 9.16
C LEU A 136 2.67 12.09 10.51
N ASP A 137 3.99 12.20 10.70
CA ASP A 137 4.58 12.70 11.94
C ASP A 137 4.08 14.12 12.25
N ASN A 138 4.11 15.00 11.25
CA ASN A 138 3.58 16.36 11.39
C ASN A 138 2.07 16.37 11.65
N GLY A 139 1.32 15.48 11.00
CA GLY A 139 -0.12 15.33 11.22
C GLY A 139 -0.46 14.91 12.64
N LEU A 140 0.20 13.87 13.14
CA LEU A 140 0.03 13.35 14.49
C LEU A 140 0.39 14.38 15.56
N ALA A 141 1.43 15.19 15.34
CA ALA A 141 1.79 16.28 16.25
C ALA A 141 0.78 17.43 16.22
N ARG A 142 0.32 17.82 15.02
CA ARG A 142 -0.63 18.94 14.84
C ARG A 142 -2.03 18.61 15.35
N PHE A 143 -2.46 17.36 15.19
CA PHE A 143 -3.80 16.90 15.52
C PHE A 143 -3.77 15.86 16.65
N ALA A 144 -3.07 16.20 17.74
CA ALA A 144 -2.93 15.31 18.91
C ALA A 144 -4.26 14.93 19.55
N GLU A 145 -5.26 15.83 19.47
CA GLU A 145 -6.62 15.66 20.00
C GLU A 145 -7.62 15.14 18.95
N ALA A 146 -7.16 14.66 17.80
CA ALA A 146 -8.04 14.02 16.82
C ALA A 146 -8.72 12.77 17.41
N ALA A 147 -9.84 12.36 16.80
CA ALA A 147 -10.57 11.17 17.19
C ALA A 147 -9.63 9.94 17.29
N ALA A 148 -9.85 9.11 18.31
CA ALA A 148 -8.99 7.96 18.59
C ALA A 148 -8.81 7.05 17.37
N ILE A 149 -9.89 6.81 16.62
CA ILE A 149 -9.86 6.02 15.38
C ILE A 149 -8.97 6.60 14.29
N GLU A 150 -8.90 7.93 14.14
CA GLU A 150 -8.02 8.59 13.16
C GLU A 150 -6.56 8.47 13.58
N ARG A 151 -6.29 8.64 14.89
CA ARG A 151 -4.95 8.49 15.45
C ARG A 151 -4.45 7.05 15.32
N VAL A 152 -5.30 6.06 15.58
CA VAL A 152 -4.99 4.65 15.34
C VAL A 152 -4.63 4.42 13.87
N LYS A 153 -5.46 4.86 12.92
CA LYS A 153 -5.17 4.71 11.48
C LYS A 153 -3.85 5.36 11.08
N ALA A 154 -3.56 6.56 11.60
CA ALA A 154 -2.30 7.24 11.35
C ALA A 154 -1.09 6.49 11.93
N TYR A 155 -1.17 5.99 13.17
CA TYR A 155 -0.10 5.19 13.78
C TYR A 155 0.11 3.85 13.07
N LEU A 156 -0.95 3.18 12.64
CA LEU A 156 -0.85 1.94 11.86
C LEU A 156 -0.15 2.20 10.53
N TYR A 157 -0.52 3.26 9.80
CA TYR A 157 0.16 3.57 8.54
C TYR A 157 1.62 3.99 8.75
N ARG A 158 1.90 4.73 9.82
CA ARG A 158 3.27 5.06 10.25
C ARG A 158 4.11 3.81 10.52
N ALA A 159 3.53 2.81 11.19
CA ALA A 159 4.20 1.54 11.44
C ALA A 159 4.55 0.81 10.14
N GLU A 160 3.62 0.78 9.17
CA GLU A 160 3.88 0.19 7.86
C GLU A 160 5.01 0.92 7.13
N LEU A 161 4.98 2.25 7.04
CA LEU A 161 6.04 3.04 6.39
C LEU A 161 7.40 2.84 7.06
N ALA A 162 7.42 2.75 8.40
CA ALA A 162 8.64 2.47 9.15
C ALA A 162 9.24 1.10 8.80
N VAL A 163 8.41 0.06 8.62
CA VAL A 163 8.87 -1.24 8.11
C VAL A 163 9.48 -1.11 6.72
N ARG A 164 8.85 -0.35 5.81
CA ARG A 164 9.35 -0.14 4.44
C ARG A 164 10.70 0.56 4.42
N LEU A 165 10.89 1.51 5.32
CA LEU A 165 12.13 2.28 5.50
C LEU A 165 13.17 1.58 6.40
N ASN A 166 12.97 0.31 6.76
CA ASN A 166 13.85 -0.47 7.63
C ASN A 166 14.12 0.20 8.99
N ASN A 167 13.08 0.78 9.60
CA ASN A 167 13.13 1.40 10.93
C ASN A 167 12.26 0.61 11.94
N PRO A 168 12.80 -0.49 12.51
CA PRO A 168 12.04 -1.39 13.38
C PRO A 168 11.62 -0.74 14.72
N GLU A 169 12.43 0.16 15.27
CA GLU A 169 12.10 0.89 16.50
C GLU A 169 10.85 1.75 16.31
N LEU A 170 10.81 2.50 15.20
CA LEU A 170 9.67 3.32 14.85
C LEU A 170 8.43 2.50 14.54
N ALA A 171 8.60 1.36 13.87
CA ALA A 171 7.52 0.44 13.57
C ALA A 171 6.86 -0.09 14.85
N ARG A 172 7.66 -0.58 15.80
CA ARG A 172 7.19 -1.12 17.09
C ARG A 172 6.54 -0.05 17.96
N SER A 173 7.19 1.11 18.11
CA SER A 173 6.63 2.22 18.92
C SER A 173 5.32 2.75 18.33
N SER A 174 5.19 2.81 17.01
CA SER A 174 3.95 3.22 16.34
C SER A 174 2.83 2.20 16.56
N LEU A 175 3.13 0.90 16.47
CA LEU A 175 2.16 -0.14 16.77
C LEU A 175 1.71 -0.09 18.24
N THR A 176 2.65 0.09 19.19
CA THR A 176 2.33 0.27 20.60
C THR A 176 1.40 1.46 20.82
N ALA A 177 1.71 2.61 20.19
CA ALA A 177 0.86 3.80 20.27
C ALA A 177 -0.55 3.56 19.70
N ALA A 178 -0.68 2.80 18.60
CA ALA A 178 -1.97 2.42 18.04
C ALA A 178 -2.78 1.54 19.02
N THR A 179 -2.14 0.55 19.66
CA THR A 179 -2.82 -0.39 20.57
C THR A 179 -3.17 0.21 21.93
N ALA A 180 -2.55 1.33 22.31
CA ALA A 180 -2.80 2.00 23.58
C ALA A 180 -4.04 2.92 23.57
N LEU A 181 -4.59 3.22 22.38
CA LEU A 181 -5.77 4.06 22.24
C LEU A 181 -7.04 3.22 22.48
N GLU A 182 -7.92 3.74 23.33
CA GLU A 182 -9.22 3.13 23.57
C GLU A 182 -10.15 3.40 22.40
N LEU A 183 -10.68 2.33 21.81
CA LEU A 183 -11.64 2.35 20.72
C LEU A 183 -12.93 1.65 21.15
N THR A 184 -14.06 2.14 20.67
CA THR A 184 -15.34 1.43 20.77
C THR A 184 -15.32 0.12 19.98
N ASP A 185 -16.22 -0.82 20.29
CA ASP A 185 -16.30 -2.10 19.58
C ASP A 185 -16.52 -1.95 18.06
N ASP A 186 -17.28 -0.92 17.65
CA ASP A 186 -17.48 -0.59 16.24
C ASP A 186 -16.18 -0.12 15.59
N GLU A 187 -15.47 0.82 16.25
CA GLU A 187 -14.18 1.32 15.78
C GLU A 187 -13.12 0.22 15.71
N GLN A 188 -13.05 -0.66 16.70
CA GLN A 188 -12.15 -1.81 16.69
C GLN A 188 -12.41 -2.71 15.47
N ARG A 189 -13.68 -2.99 15.16
CA ARG A 189 -14.06 -3.74 13.96
C ARG A 189 -13.63 -3.03 12.68
N MET A 190 -13.73 -1.70 12.62
CA MET A 190 -13.33 -0.92 11.44
C MET A 190 -11.83 -0.95 11.15
N VAL A 191 -10.98 -1.11 12.17
CA VAL A 191 -9.50 -1.18 11.99
C VAL A 191 -8.93 -2.58 12.18
N ALA A 192 -9.75 -3.60 12.40
CA ALA A 192 -9.27 -4.95 12.70
C ALA A 192 -8.29 -5.50 11.63
N ASP A 193 -8.64 -5.35 10.35
CA ASP A 193 -7.78 -5.78 9.25
C ASP A 193 -6.50 -4.94 9.15
N GLU A 194 -6.59 -3.64 9.40
CA GLU A 194 -5.45 -2.74 9.40
C GLU A 194 -4.47 -3.08 10.53
N MET A 195 -5.02 -3.34 11.72
CA MET A 195 -4.28 -3.69 12.92
C MET A 195 -3.58 -5.04 12.73
N LYS A 196 -4.30 -6.06 12.25
CA LYS A 196 -3.75 -7.38 11.95
C LYS A 196 -2.59 -7.28 10.96
N HIS A 197 -2.76 -6.49 9.90
CA HIS A 197 -1.72 -6.29 8.91
C HIS A 197 -0.48 -5.60 9.50
N ALA A 198 -0.65 -4.51 10.25
CA ALA A 198 0.47 -3.83 10.88
C ALA A 198 1.22 -4.74 11.87
N ILE A 199 0.51 -5.50 12.71
CA ILE A 199 1.10 -6.49 13.63
C ILE A 199 1.98 -7.48 12.85
N GLU A 200 1.45 -8.05 11.76
CA GLU A 200 2.18 -8.99 10.93
C GLU A 200 3.47 -8.36 10.35
N LEU A 201 3.42 -7.13 9.85
CA LEU A 201 4.58 -6.46 9.29
C LEU A 201 5.64 -6.14 10.35
N VAL A 202 5.23 -5.63 11.51
CA VAL A 202 6.14 -5.31 12.61
C VAL A 202 6.84 -6.57 13.14
N GLN A 203 6.19 -7.74 13.10
CA GLN A 203 6.80 -9.02 13.48
C GLN A 203 7.88 -9.50 12.50
N GLN A 204 7.94 -8.96 11.27
CA GLN A 204 8.94 -9.34 10.28
C GLN A 204 10.29 -8.60 10.45
N VAL A 205 10.38 -7.60 11.32
CA VAL A 205 11.54 -6.71 11.51
C VAL A 205 12.03 -6.64 12.95
#